data_AF-A0A935AHX2-F1
#
_entry.id   AF-A0A935AHX2-F1
#
_cell.length_a   1.000
_cell.length_b   1.000
_cell.length_c   1.000
_cell.angle_alpha   90.00
_cell.angle_beta   90.00
_cell.angle_gamma   90.00
#
_symmetry.space_group_name_H-M   'P 1'
#
loop_
_entity.id
_entity.type
_entity.pdbx_description
1 polymer ?
#
loop_
_entity_poly.entity_id
_entity_poly.type
_entity_poly.pdbx_seq_one_letter_code
_entity_poly.pdbx_strand_id
1 'polypeptide(L)'
;MTTFEHFNDELVSIDMEIARLAQLCGIHMLQPGVAEAVLRGDSTLCNADNPVAWEKLRGLLVLHYHVVSEAAATDGVEAAAEGVRRALESVRERMNPRQQ
;
A
#
# COMPACT_ATOMS: atom_id res chain seq x y z
N MET A 1 5.56 -20.46 -13.94
CA MET A 1 5.60 -19.02 -14.22
C MET A 1 4.22 -18.46 -13.87
N THR A 2 3.85 -18.48 -12.58
CA THR A 2 2.46 -18.18 -12.15
C THR A 2 2.44 -17.50 -10.78
N THR A 3 3.27 -17.93 -9.81
CA THR A 3 3.28 -17.37 -8.45
C THR A 3 3.61 -15.87 -8.40
N PHE A 4 4.62 -15.43 -9.16
CA PHE A 4 5.07 -14.03 -9.16
C PHE A 4 4.07 -13.06 -9.80
N GLU A 5 3.32 -13.51 -10.81
CA GLU A 5 2.30 -12.68 -11.45
C GLU A 5 1.09 -12.51 -10.52
N HIS A 6 0.66 -13.58 -9.85
CA HIS A 6 -0.40 -13.54 -8.85
C HIS A 6 -0.04 -12.60 -7.67
N PHE A 7 1.21 -12.66 -7.21
CA PHE A 7 1.72 -11.74 -6.18
C PHE A 7 1.56 -10.27 -6.57
N ASN A 8 1.92 -9.90 -7.80
CA ASN A 8 1.83 -8.52 -8.26
C ASN A 8 0.39 -8.01 -8.31
N ASP A 9 -0.56 -8.82 -8.78
CA ASP A 9 -1.96 -8.42 -8.85
C ASP A 9 -2.59 -8.23 -7.47
N GLU A 10 -2.26 -9.11 -6.52
CA GLU A 10 -2.68 -8.98 -5.11
C GLU A 10 -2.10 -7.72 -4.48
N LEU A 11 -0.81 -7.46 -4.68
CA LEU A 11 -0.14 -6.28 -4.13
C LEU A 11 -0.72 -4.98 -4.72
N VAL A 12 -0.99 -4.94 -6.03
CA VAL A 12 -1.67 -3.81 -6.68
C VAL A 12 -3.05 -3.58 -6.07
N SER A 13 -3.82 -4.63 -5.80
CA SER A 13 -5.15 -4.51 -5.19
C SER A 13 -5.09 -3.91 -3.79
N ILE A 14 -4.14 -4.38 -2.96
CA ILE A 14 -3.89 -3.85 -1.61
C ILE A 14 -3.49 -2.38 -1.68
N ASP A 15 -2.51 -2.04 -2.52
CA ASP A 15 -1.97 -0.69 -2.63
C ASP A 15 -3.00 0.32 -3.16
N MET A 16 -3.87 -0.12 -4.08
CA MET A 16 -4.99 0.71 -4.57
C MET A 16 -5.95 1.08 -3.43
N GLU A 17 -6.32 0.12 -2.58
CA GLU A 17 -7.23 0.39 -1.47
C GLU A 17 -6.55 1.23 -0.37
N ILE A 18 -5.26 1.00 -0.09
CA ILE A 18 -4.46 1.89 0.77
C ILE A 18 -4.49 3.33 0.22
N ALA A 19 -4.21 3.50 -1.08
CA ALA A 19 -4.19 4.82 -1.71
C ALA A 19 -5.56 5.52 -1.63
N ARG A 20 -6.65 4.78 -1.84
CA ARG A 20 -8.02 5.30 -1.72
C ARG A 20 -8.35 5.74 -0.30
N LEU A 21 -8.07 4.91 0.70
CA LEU A 21 -8.34 5.22 2.10
C LEU A 21 -7.45 6.36 2.60
N ALA A 22 -6.19 6.42 2.17
CA ALA A 22 -5.30 7.53 2.46
C ALA A 22 -5.88 8.85 1.94
N GLN A 23 -6.47 8.84 0.74
CA GLN A 23 -7.13 10.01 0.17
C GLN A 23 -8.37 10.44 0.98
N LEU A 24 -9.16 9.50 1.50
CA LEU A 24 -10.29 9.79 2.39
C LEU A 24 -9.86 10.40 3.74
N CYS A 25 -8.69 10.01 4.24
CA CYS A 25 -8.10 10.53 5.48
C CYS A 25 -7.19 11.75 5.28
N GLY A 26 -6.96 12.19 4.03
CA GLY A 26 -6.00 13.24 3.72
C GLY A 26 -4.54 12.90 4.04
N ILE A 27 -4.18 11.61 4.07
CA ILE A 27 -2.84 11.12 4.38
C ILE A 27 -1.99 11.04 3.12
N HIS A 28 -0.79 11.60 3.17
CA HIS A 28 0.21 11.50 2.12
C HIS A 28 1.15 10.31 2.36
N MET A 29 0.72 9.10 2.00
CA MET A 29 1.44 7.85 2.32
C MET A 29 2.90 7.79 1.86
N LEU A 30 3.25 8.46 0.77
CA LEU A 30 4.63 8.46 0.23
C LEU A 30 5.56 9.46 0.93
N GLN A 31 5.05 10.25 1.88
CA GLN A 31 5.91 11.11 2.69
C GLN A 31 6.73 10.24 3.68
N PRO A 32 8.03 10.54 3.86
CA PRO A 32 8.87 9.81 4.79
C PRO A 32 8.28 9.79 6.21
N GLY A 33 8.24 8.61 6.85
CA GLY A 33 7.77 8.46 8.23
C GLY A 33 6.25 8.26 8.39
N VAL A 34 5.45 8.50 7.34
CA VAL A 34 3.98 8.41 7.42
C VAL A 34 3.53 6.96 7.56
N ALA A 35 4.08 6.04 6.77
CA ALA A 35 3.75 4.62 6.86
C ALA A 35 4.03 4.07 8.27
N GLU A 36 5.18 4.43 8.85
CA GLU A 36 5.57 4.03 10.21
C GLU A 36 4.64 4.63 11.27
N ALA A 37 4.21 5.88 11.11
CA ALA A 37 3.27 6.51 12.03
C ALA A 37 1.88 5.85 11.95
N VAL A 38 1.40 5.49 10.75
CA VAL A 38 0.18 4.69 10.56
C VAL A 38 0.29 3.33 11.26
N LEU A 39 1.40 2.61 11.07
CA LEU A 39 1.63 1.32 11.73
C LEU A 39 1.65 1.42 13.25
N ARG A 40 2.22 2.50 13.79
CA ARG A 40 2.20 2.83 15.24
C ARG A 40 0.81 3.21 15.77
N GLY A 41 -0.17 3.42 14.90
CA GLY A 41 -1.53 3.74 15.29
C GLY A 41 -1.75 5.23 15.60
N ASP A 42 -0.94 6.12 15.04
CA ASP A 42 -1.12 7.57 15.20
C ASP A 42 -2.33 8.08 14.39
N SER A 43 -3.53 7.95 14.94
CA SER A 43 -4.78 8.34 14.29
C SER A 43 -4.90 9.85 14.06
N THR A 44 -4.01 10.67 14.62
CA THR A 44 -4.01 12.12 14.39
C THR A 44 -3.66 12.49 12.94
N LEU A 45 -3.11 11.53 12.18
CA LEU A 45 -2.83 11.68 10.75
C LEU A 45 -4.10 11.72 9.88
N CYS A 46 -5.19 11.09 10.31
CA CYS A 46 -6.44 11.12 9.57
C CYS A 46 -7.17 12.43 9.89
N ASN A 47 -7.29 13.31 8.91
CA ASN A 47 -7.92 14.63 9.08
C ASN A 47 -9.46 14.60 9.02
N ALA A 48 -10.03 13.42 8.74
CA ALA A 48 -11.45 13.18 8.70
C ALA A 48 -11.89 12.42 9.96
N ASP A 49 -13.09 12.72 10.47
CA ASP A 49 -13.74 11.92 11.51
C ASP A 49 -14.28 10.62 10.89
N ASN A 50 -13.36 9.73 10.52
CA ASN A 50 -13.66 8.45 9.87
C ASN A 50 -12.79 7.33 10.47
N PRO A 51 -13.14 6.85 11.68
CA PRO A 51 -12.39 5.80 12.36
C PRO A 51 -12.35 4.49 11.58
N VAL A 52 -13.40 4.17 10.82
CA VAL A 52 -13.48 2.95 10.00
C VAL A 52 -12.46 2.98 8.86
N ALA A 53 -12.33 4.11 8.15
CA ALA A 53 -11.33 4.24 7.09
C ALA A 53 -9.91 4.18 7.65
N TRP A 54 -9.68 4.79 8.81
CA TRP A 54 -8.40 4.74 9.51
C TRP A 54 -8.00 3.30 9.88
N GLU A 55 -8.89 2.57 10.55
CA GLU A 55 -8.64 1.18 10.97
C GLU A 55 -8.36 0.28 9.76
N LYS A 56 -9.14 0.44 8.69
CA LYS A 56 -8.95 -0.32 7.45
C LYS A 56 -7.62 0.02 6.77
N LEU A 57 -7.26 1.31 6.69
CA LEU A 57 -5.98 1.76 6.13
C LEU A 57 -4.81 1.12 6.89
N ARG A 58 -4.83 1.20 8.22
CA ARG A 58 -3.78 0.62 9.06
C ARG A 58 -3.71 -0.91 8.87
N GLY A 59 -4.85 -1.59 8.86
CA GLY A 59 -4.91 -3.04 8.65
C GLY A 59 -4.35 -3.47 7.30
N LEU A 60 -4.69 -2.76 6.22
CA LEU A 60 -4.16 -3.04 4.88
C LEU A 60 -2.67 -2.75 4.77
N LEU A 61 -2.16 -1.72 5.46
CA LEU A 61 -0.73 -1.46 5.50
C LEU A 61 0.03 -2.60 6.20
N VAL A 62 -0.51 -3.16 7.29
CA VAL A 62 0.05 -4.37 7.91
C VAL A 62 0.04 -5.54 6.93
N LEU A 63 -1.06 -5.75 6.20
CA LEU A 63 -1.16 -6.82 5.21
C LEU A 63 -0.14 -6.65 4.08
N HIS A 64 0.03 -5.42 3.55
CA HIS A 64 1.05 -5.11 2.54
C HIS A 64 2.44 -5.58 2.99
N TYR A 65 2.89 -5.19 4.18
CA TYR A 65 4.21 -5.60 4.68
C TYR A 65 4.32 -7.12 4.91
N HIS A 66 3.24 -7.77 5.31
CA HIS A 66 3.22 -9.23 5.45
C HIS A 66 3.41 -9.91 4.08
N VAL A 67 2.63 -9.53 3.08
CA VAL A 67 2.69 -10.07 1.72
C VAL A 67 4.09 -9.84 1.10
N VAL A 68 4.65 -8.64 1.23
CA VAL A 68 6.01 -8.34 0.76
C VAL A 68 7.06 -9.18 1.50
N SER A 69 6.91 -9.41 2.80
CA SER A 69 7.81 -10.26 3.58
C SER A 69 7.74 -11.72 3.16
N GLU A 70 6.56 -12.24 2.84
CA GLU A 70 6.38 -13.61 2.36
C GLU A 70 7.00 -13.81 0.97
N ALA A 71 6.82 -12.85 0.07
CA ALA A 71 7.47 -12.86 -1.23
C ALA A 71 9.00 -12.77 -1.11
N ALA A 72 9.52 -11.94 -0.20
CA ALA A 72 10.96 -11.86 0.03
C ALA A 72 11.53 -13.19 0.57
N ALA A 73 10.77 -13.90 1.41
CA ALA A 73 11.15 -15.19 1.95
C ALA A 73 11.09 -16.33 0.90
N THR A 74 10.16 -16.24 -0.05
CA THR A 74 9.90 -17.28 -1.05
C THR A 74 10.74 -17.10 -2.31
N ASP A 75 10.72 -15.88 -2.87
CA ASP A 75 11.29 -15.53 -4.18
C ASP A 75 12.54 -14.65 -4.07
N GLY A 76 12.87 -14.18 -2.86
CA GLY A 76 14.04 -13.34 -2.59
C GLY A 76 13.72 -11.84 -2.54
N VAL A 77 14.58 -11.10 -1.84
CA VAL A 77 14.40 -9.66 -1.57
C VAL A 77 14.33 -8.82 -2.85
N GLU A 78 15.14 -9.14 -3.85
CA GLU A 78 15.18 -8.40 -5.12
C GLU A 78 13.86 -8.56 -5.90
N ALA A 79 13.33 -9.77 -5.97
CA ALA A 79 12.06 -10.05 -6.63
C ALA A 79 10.89 -9.34 -5.93
N ALA A 80 10.84 -9.41 -4.60
CA ALA A 80 9.82 -8.73 -3.81
C ALA A 80 9.89 -7.19 -3.97
N ALA A 81 11.09 -6.62 -3.97
CA ALA A 81 11.28 -5.18 -4.19
C ALA A 81 10.83 -4.74 -5.59
N GLU A 82 11.10 -5.53 -6.62
CA GLU A 82 10.63 -5.27 -7.98
C GLU A 82 9.09 -5.34 -8.07
N GLY A 83 8.45 -6.29 -7.38
CA GLY A 83 6.99 -6.36 -7.34
C GLY A 83 6.35 -5.16 -6.64
N VAL A 84 6.91 -4.71 -5.51
CA VAL A 84 6.50 -3.45 -4.85
C VAL A 84 6.63 -2.26 -5.80
N ARG A 85 7.75 -2.16 -6.52
CA ARG A 85 7.98 -1.08 -7.48
C ARG A 85 6.91 -1.05 -8.57
N ARG A 86 6.60 -2.22 -9.15
CA ARG A 86 5.56 -2.36 -10.19
C ARG A 86 4.16 -2.06 -9.67
N ALA A 87 3.85 -2.53 -8.47
CA ALA A 87 2.55 -2.26 -7.85
C ALA A 87 2.34 -0.76 -7.63
N LEU A 88 3.34 -0.09 -7.06
CA LEU A 88 3.33 1.36 -6.85
C LEU A 88 3.21 2.13 -8.17
N GLU A 89 3.91 1.71 -9.23
CA GLU A 89 3.82 2.31 -10.56
C GLU A 89 2.39 2.19 -11.11
N SER A 90 1.80 1.00 -11.08
CA SER A 90 0.42 0.77 -11.55
C SER A 90 -0.62 1.59 -10.76
N VAL A 91 -0.45 1.68 -9.44
CA VAL A 91 -1.33 2.48 -8.57
C VAL A 91 -1.22 3.96 -8.89
N ARG A 92 0.00 4.48 -9.09
CA ARG A 92 0.22 5.89 -9.44
C ARG A 92 -0.44 6.27 -10.76
N GLU A 93 -0.37 5.39 -11.77
CA GLU A 93 -1.04 5.60 -13.05
C GLU A 93 -2.56 5.64 -12.90
N ARG A 94 -3.14 4.69 -12.16
CA ARG A 94 -4.60 4.59 -11.94
C ARG A 94 -5.15 5.75 -11.11
N MET A 95 -4.39 6.23 -10.14
CA MET A 95 -4.80 7.32 -9.25
C MET A 95 -4.66 8.72 -9.88
N ASN A 96 -3.87 8.87 -10.95
CA ASN A 96 -3.67 10.15 -11.66
C ASN A 96 -4.07 10.06 -13.15
N PRO A 97 -5.37 9.94 -13.49
CA PRO A 97 -5.81 9.76 -14.87
C PRO A 97 -5.66 10.99 -15.79
N ARG A 98 -5.05 12.10 -15.35
CA ARG A 98 -5.01 13.39 -16.07
C ARG A 98 -3.85 13.59 -17.05
N GLN A 99 -3.18 12.53 -17.51
CA GLN A 99 -2.09 12.62 -18.49
C GLN A 99 -2.40 11.93 -19.83
N GLN A 100 -3.68 11.75 -20.18
CA GLN A 100 -4.13 11.33 -21.50
C GLN A 100 -5.07 12.37 -22.11
#